data_AF-A0A2M7X8V0-F1
#
_entry.id   AF-A0A2M7X8V0-F1
#
_cell.length_a   1.000
_cell.length_b   1.000
_cell.length_c   1.000
_cell.angle_alpha   90.00
_cell.angle_beta   90.00
_cell.angle_gamma   90.00
#
_symmetry.space_group_name_H-M   'P 1'
#
loop_
_entity.id
_entity.type
_entity.pdbx_description
1 polymer ?
#
loop_
_entity_poly.entity_id
_entity_poly.type
_entity_poly.pdbx_seq_one_letter_code
_entity_poly.pdbx_strand_id
1 'polypeptide(L)'
;MSMLSVVDPFLSDSVGVSRGYAAPLPTLAGSLLRPATRLAGSGPQLLAPSALPVEVTMKLVATSDRSGKVPSAAESLPLKALDSLVDAIWVLDPSGSVVYRNAAALLLEPMTWMHAGLTGSLQQMVFSPQNLQHLRAHGSLQAEYQLGSLTTDPDQWRNLGMEMQLLTTVAGTALGMAFHARDVSLEWGREQQLQDRHIELEQAYQQLKQAQAQLLQSEKMASIG
;
A
#
# COMPACT_ATOMS: atom_id res chain seq x y z
N MET A 1 63.16 15.49 -31.53
CA MET A 1 63.03 16.91 -31.95
C MET A 1 61.57 17.18 -32.25
N SER A 2 61.02 18.19 -31.57
CA SER A 2 59.76 18.94 -31.83
C SER A 2 58.44 18.16 -31.73
N MET A 3 57.62 18.28 -30.68
CA MET A 3 56.72 19.40 -30.31
C MET A 3 55.90 19.97 -31.48
N LEU A 4 54.57 19.86 -31.41
CA LEU A 4 53.66 20.99 -31.19
C LEU A 4 52.22 20.51 -30.97
N SER A 5 51.58 21.14 -29.98
CA SER A 5 50.18 21.07 -29.63
C SER A 5 49.38 22.18 -30.32
N VAL A 6 48.09 22.23 -29.96
CA VAL A 6 47.19 23.40 -29.83
C VAL A 6 45.98 23.44 -30.81
N VAL A 7 44.80 23.59 -30.19
CA VAL A 7 43.58 24.36 -30.57
C VAL A 7 42.32 23.55 -30.98
N ASP A 8 41.42 23.31 -30.01
CA ASP A 8 39.94 23.39 -30.13
C ASP A 8 39.50 24.89 -30.11
N PRO A 9 38.24 25.35 -30.35
CA PRO A 9 36.96 24.69 -30.67
C PRO A 9 36.16 25.40 -31.81
N PHE A 10 34.94 24.96 -32.20
CA PHE A 10 33.73 25.81 -32.38
C PHE A 10 32.51 25.03 -32.94
N LEU A 11 31.34 25.50 -32.50
CA LEU A 11 29.96 25.10 -32.78
C LEU A 11 29.51 25.16 -34.26
N SER A 12 28.55 24.32 -34.67
CA SER A 12 27.16 24.76 -34.98
C SER A 12 26.31 23.73 -35.74
N ASP A 13 25.11 23.52 -35.20
CA ASP A 13 23.78 23.44 -35.83
C ASP A 13 23.54 22.88 -37.25
N SER A 14 22.62 21.90 -37.29
CA SER A 14 21.46 21.86 -38.22
C SER A 14 20.40 20.92 -37.58
N VAL A 15 19.25 21.38 -37.08
CA VAL A 15 18.05 21.99 -37.71
C VAL A 15 17.25 21.02 -38.60
N GLY A 16 16.00 20.81 -38.19
CA GLY A 16 14.87 20.24 -38.94
C GLY A 16 13.91 19.51 -37.99
N VAL A 17 13.06 20.13 -37.17
CA VAL A 17 11.91 21.04 -37.43
C VAL A 17 10.85 20.45 -38.37
N SER A 18 9.72 20.00 -37.80
CA SER A 18 8.38 20.59 -38.02
C SER A 18 7.30 19.75 -37.31
N ARG A 19 6.67 20.31 -36.27
CA ARG A 19 5.30 20.90 -36.27
C ARG A 19 4.20 19.85 -36.39
N GLY A 20 3.21 19.75 -35.52
CA GLY A 20 2.75 20.66 -34.47
C GLY A 20 1.23 20.66 -34.46
N TYR A 21 0.62 20.61 -33.28
CA TYR A 21 -0.63 21.31 -32.99
C TYR A 21 -0.60 21.74 -31.52
N ALA A 22 -0.69 23.05 -31.31
CA ALA A 22 -0.77 23.74 -30.03
C ALA A 22 -2.24 24.20 -29.85
N ALA A 23 -2.91 23.89 -28.73
CA ALA A 23 -3.14 24.77 -27.55
C ALA A 23 -4.64 25.20 -27.49
N PRO A 24 -5.19 25.84 -26.42
CA PRO A 24 -4.68 26.13 -25.06
C PRO A 24 -5.65 25.89 -23.84
N LEU A 25 -5.08 25.71 -22.63
CA LEU A 25 -5.37 26.27 -21.26
C LEU A 25 -6.83 26.48 -20.72
N PRO A 26 -7.08 26.34 -19.38
CA PRO A 26 -6.58 27.32 -18.39
C PRO A 26 -6.02 26.77 -17.06
N THR A 27 -5.05 27.53 -16.57
CA THR A 27 -4.45 27.51 -15.24
C THR A 27 -5.21 28.43 -14.30
N LEU A 28 -5.59 27.94 -13.10
CA LEU A 28 -5.77 28.71 -11.85
C LEU A 28 -5.44 27.74 -10.70
N ALA A 29 -4.22 27.72 -10.16
CA ALA A 29 -3.77 28.56 -9.04
C ALA A 29 -4.71 28.50 -7.84
N GLY A 30 -4.35 27.74 -6.79
CA GLY A 30 -5.06 27.80 -5.51
C GLY A 30 -4.88 26.65 -4.52
N SER A 31 -3.73 25.97 -4.44
CA SER A 31 -3.43 25.11 -3.28
C SER A 31 -3.19 25.99 -2.06
N LEU A 32 -4.23 26.16 -1.23
CA LEU A 32 -4.08 26.58 0.16
C LEU A 32 -4.58 25.45 1.06
N LEU A 33 -3.63 24.91 1.83
CA LEU A 33 -3.83 24.17 3.06
C LEU A 33 -5.03 24.73 3.84
N ARG A 34 -5.92 23.85 4.32
CA ARG A 34 -6.49 24.00 5.67
C ARG A 34 -6.76 22.66 6.37
N PRO A 35 -6.55 22.63 7.70
CA PRO A 35 -6.66 21.45 8.55
C PRO A 35 -8.12 21.18 8.94
N ALA A 36 -8.49 19.91 9.07
CA ALA A 36 -9.75 19.53 9.68
C ALA A 36 -9.64 19.66 11.21
N THR A 37 -10.04 20.83 11.74
CA THR A 37 -10.29 21.02 13.17
C THR A 37 -11.52 20.21 13.56
N ARG A 38 -11.35 19.22 14.44
CA ARG A 38 -12.44 18.48 15.08
C ARG A 38 -13.33 19.45 15.88
N LEU A 39 -14.61 19.53 15.54
CA LEU A 39 -15.64 20.06 16.44
C LEU A 39 -16.06 18.95 17.40
N ALA A 40 -15.90 19.24 18.69
CA ALA A 40 -16.43 18.44 19.79
C ALA A 40 -17.97 18.47 19.74
N GLY A 41 -18.58 17.31 19.56
CA GLY A 41 -20.00 17.05 19.76
C GLY A 41 -20.11 15.80 20.65
N SER A 42 -20.71 15.98 21.82
CA SER A 42 -20.76 15.03 22.92
C SER A 42 -22.07 14.22 22.93
N GLY A 43 -21.95 12.90 23.12
CA GLY A 43 -23.00 11.98 23.58
C GLY A 43 -23.34 10.80 22.64
N PRO A 44 -23.85 9.66 23.16
CA PRO A 44 -23.42 8.88 24.32
C PRO A 44 -22.62 7.62 23.92
N GLN A 45 -21.76 7.14 24.83
CA GLN A 45 -20.97 5.93 24.69
C GLN A 45 -21.85 4.67 24.55
N LEU A 46 -21.69 3.96 23.44
CA LEU A 46 -22.05 2.54 23.34
C LEU A 46 -20.78 1.72 23.50
N LEU A 47 -20.78 0.88 24.53
CA LEU A 47 -19.69 -0.03 24.89
C LEU A 47 -19.43 -1.09 23.80
N ALA A 48 -18.16 -1.12 23.36
CA ALA A 48 -17.34 -2.31 23.04
C ALA A 48 -17.71 -3.14 21.78
N PRO A 49 -16.77 -3.90 21.16
CA PRO A 49 -15.69 -4.62 21.81
C PRO A 49 -14.31 -4.03 21.59
N SER A 50 -13.51 -4.12 22.65
CA SER A 50 -12.06 -3.97 22.63
C SER A 50 -11.47 -4.91 21.57
N ALA A 51 -10.87 -4.33 20.53
CA ALA A 51 -9.89 -5.03 19.71
C ALA A 51 -8.65 -5.20 20.58
N LEU A 52 -8.61 -6.31 21.32
CA LEU A 52 -7.39 -6.77 21.97
C LEU A 52 -6.35 -7.03 20.87
N PRO A 53 -5.10 -6.57 21.01
CA PRO A 53 -4.04 -7.04 20.15
C PRO A 53 -3.92 -8.54 20.35
N VAL A 54 -3.99 -9.31 19.25
CA VAL A 54 -3.66 -10.72 19.27
C VAL A 54 -2.15 -10.79 19.49
N GLU A 55 -1.72 -10.90 20.75
CA GLU A 55 -0.35 -11.27 21.10
C GLU A 55 -0.12 -12.71 20.63
N VAL A 56 0.32 -12.88 19.38
CA VAL A 56 0.85 -14.16 18.92
C VAL A 56 2.22 -14.34 19.59
N THR A 57 2.22 -14.83 20.83
CA THR A 57 3.43 -15.28 21.51
C THR A 57 3.89 -16.57 20.83
N MET A 58 4.62 -16.45 19.72
CA MET A 58 5.40 -17.57 19.22
C MET A 58 6.58 -17.79 20.18
N LYS A 59 6.47 -18.80 21.04
CA LYS A 59 7.63 -19.35 21.77
C LYS A 59 8.58 -19.98 20.75
N LEU A 60 9.39 -19.17 20.10
CA LEU A 60 10.50 -19.66 19.29
C LEU A 60 11.61 -20.08 20.26
N VAL A 61 11.72 -21.39 20.48
CA VAL A 61 12.84 -21.97 21.23
C VAL A 61 14.10 -21.70 20.39
N ALA A 62 14.98 -20.85 20.89
CA ALA A 62 16.26 -20.59 20.27
C ALA A 62 17.14 -21.84 20.36
N THR A 63 17.20 -22.63 19.28
CA THR A 63 18.24 -23.65 19.13
C THR A 63 19.29 -23.13 18.17
N SER A 64 20.27 -22.43 18.74
CA SER A 64 21.62 -22.43 18.19
C SER A 64 22.16 -23.85 18.36
N ASP A 65 21.95 -24.72 17.36
CA ASP A 65 22.75 -25.92 17.28
C ASP A 65 23.11 -26.20 15.82
N ARG A 66 24.39 -26.01 15.52
CA ARG A 66 25.03 -26.29 14.23
C ARG A 66 25.32 -27.79 14.12
N SER A 67 24.34 -28.60 14.51
CA SER A 67 24.36 -30.05 14.50
C SER A 67 23.09 -30.49 13.79
N GLY A 68 23.22 -31.36 12.79
CA GLY A 68 22.14 -31.85 11.91
C GLY A 68 21.09 -32.68 12.66
N LYS A 69 20.43 -32.09 13.65
CA LYS A 69 19.36 -32.67 14.43
C LYS A 69 18.06 -32.42 13.67
N VAL A 70 17.41 -33.51 13.26
CA VAL A 70 16.07 -33.43 12.67
C VAL A 70 15.17 -32.72 13.68
N PRO A 71 14.49 -31.63 13.31
CA PRO A 71 13.64 -30.88 14.23
C PRO A 71 12.57 -31.80 14.79
N SER A 72 12.30 -31.68 16.09
CA SER A 72 11.31 -32.55 16.74
C SER A 72 9.93 -32.33 16.10
N ALA A 73 9.03 -33.33 16.22
CA ALA A 73 7.67 -33.21 15.70
C ALA A 73 6.93 -31.97 16.27
N ALA A 74 7.24 -31.58 17.51
CA ALA A 74 6.67 -30.40 18.16
C ALA A 74 7.13 -29.07 17.54
N GLU A 75 8.36 -28.99 17.05
CA GLU A 75 8.93 -27.78 16.42
C GLU A 75 8.51 -27.64 14.94
N SER A 76 8.19 -28.75 14.29
CA SER A 76 7.81 -28.78 12.87
C SER A 76 6.30 -28.59 12.63
N LEU A 77 5.45 -28.97 13.57
CA LEU A 77 3.99 -28.81 13.47
C LEU A 77 3.55 -27.34 13.25
N PRO A 78 4.07 -26.34 14.00
CA PRO A 78 3.72 -24.93 13.78
C PRO A 78 4.10 -24.45 12.38
N LEU A 79 5.29 -24.82 11.88
CA LEU A 79 5.74 -24.44 10.54
C LEU A 79 4.85 -25.06 9.45
N LYS A 80 4.46 -26.34 9.61
CA LYS A 80 3.51 -26.97 8.70
C LYS A 80 2.12 -26.32 8.73
N ALA A 81 1.69 -25.82 9.89
CA ALA A 81 0.44 -25.07 9.98
C ALA A 81 0.54 -23.75 9.19
N LEU A 82 1.65 -23.02 9.29
CA LEU A 82 1.89 -21.81 8.49
C LEU A 82 1.96 -22.08 6.99
N ASP A 83 2.49 -23.23 6.57
CA ASP A 83 2.53 -23.66 5.17
C ASP A 83 1.14 -23.94 4.59
N SER A 84 0.15 -24.23 5.44
CA SER A 84 -1.24 -24.46 5.00
C SER A 84 -2.04 -23.17 4.79
N LEU A 85 -1.52 -22.03 5.23
CA LEU A 85 -2.19 -20.75 5.10
C LEU A 85 -2.11 -20.24 3.65
N VAL A 86 -3.21 -19.64 3.21
CA VAL A 86 -3.32 -19.02 1.88
C VAL A 86 -2.58 -17.69 1.83
N ASP A 87 -2.55 -16.98 2.96
CA ASP A 87 -1.86 -15.71 3.08
C ASP A 87 -0.34 -15.91 3.09
N ALA A 88 0.37 -14.95 2.51
CA ALA A 88 1.81 -15.02 2.38
C ALA A 88 2.48 -14.57 3.68
N ILE A 89 3.37 -15.41 4.19
CA ILE A 89 4.06 -15.19 5.46
C ILE A 89 5.56 -15.21 5.25
N TRP A 90 6.23 -14.18 5.75
CA TRP A 90 7.69 -14.14 5.90
C TRP A 90 8.05 -13.92 7.35
N VAL A 91 9.09 -14.62 7.81
CA VAL A 91 9.73 -14.37 9.09
C VAL A 91 11.18 -14.01 8.83
N LEU A 92 11.59 -12.88 9.38
CA LEU A 92 12.94 -12.33 9.28
C LEU A 92 13.61 -12.41 10.65
N ASP A 93 14.92 -12.60 10.65
CA ASP A 93 15.74 -12.40 11.84
C ASP A 93 15.81 -10.89 12.21
N PRO A 94 16.37 -10.52 13.38
CA PRO A 94 16.49 -9.12 13.77
C PRO A 94 17.34 -8.25 12.81
N SER A 95 18.22 -8.88 12.03
CA SER A 95 19.05 -8.20 11.03
C SER A 95 18.26 -7.82 9.77
N GLY A 96 17.13 -8.51 9.53
CA GLY A 96 16.29 -8.34 8.34
C GLY A 96 16.51 -9.44 7.29
N SER A 97 17.21 -10.52 7.62
CA SER A 97 17.39 -11.67 6.73
C SER A 97 16.20 -12.62 6.85
N VAL A 98 15.64 -13.07 5.73
CA VAL A 98 14.51 -14.01 5.71
C VAL A 98 14.97 -15.38 6.23
N VAL A 99 14.35 -15.85 7.32
CA VAL A 99 14.62 -17.17 7.93
C VAL A 99 13.53 -18.19 7.61
N TYR A 100 12.31 -17.73 7.34
CA TYR A 100 11.21 -18.58 6.92
C TYR A 100 10.28 -17.85 5.95
N ARG A 101 9.68 -18.62 5.06
CA ARG A 101 8.66 -18.19 4.10
C ARG A 101 7.78 -19.39 3.76
N ASN A 102 6.47 -19.18 3.72
CA ASN A 102 5.54 -20.24 3.34
C ASN A 102 5.39 -20.34 1.81
N ALA A 103 4.60 -21.32 1.33
CA ALA A 103 4.39 -21.54 -0.09
C ALA A 103 3.77 -20.33 -0.80
N ALA A 104 2.82 -19.64 -0.17
CA ALA A 104 2.20 -18.44 -0.72
C ALA A 104 3.21 -17.30 -0.89
N ALA A 105 4.05 -17.05 0.12
CA ALA A 105 5.12 -16.06 0.07
C ALA A 105 6.09 -16.27 -1.09
N LEU A 106 6.50 -17.52 -1.33
CA LEU A 106 7.39 -17.87 -2.45
C LEU A 106 6.81 -17.49 -3.82
N LEU A 107 5.49 -17.54 -3.98
CA LEU A 107 4.82 -17.15 -5.22
C LEU A 107 4.80 -15.63 -5.43
N LEU A 108 4.80 -14.85 -4.34
CA LEU A 108 4.72 -13.38 -4.40
C LEU A 108 6.10 -12.69 -4.48
N GLU A 109 7.15 -13.34 -3.98
CA GLU A 109 8.52 -12.82 -4.03
C GLU A 109 9.02 -12.35 -5.41
N PRO A 110 8.82 -13.09 -6.52
CA PRO A 110 9.32 -12.68 -7.83
C PRO A 110 8.48 -11.60 -8.51
N MET A 111 7.34 -11.23 -7.94
CA MET A 111 6.43 -10.24 -8.52
C MET A 111 6.96 -8.82 -8.35
N THR A 112 6.40 -7.89 -9.11
CA THR A 112 6.68 -6.46 -8.97
C THR A 112 5.77 -5.85 -7.92
N TRP A 113 6.37 -5.18 -6.94
CA TRP A 113 5.68 -4.52 -5.85
C TRP A 113 5.61 -3.03 -6.11
N MET A 114 4.46 -2.42 -5.83
CA MET A 114 4.28 -0.98 -5.87
C MET A 114 3.67 -0.45 -4.58
N HIS A 115 4.19 0.70 -4.15
CA HIS A 115 3.67 1.45 -3.02
C HIS A 115 3.97 2.93 -3.22
N ALA A 116 2.99 3.79 -2.97
CA ALA A 116 3.11 5.25 -3.11
C ALA A 116 3.68 5.70 -4.47
N GLY A 117 3.31 5.00 -5.55
CA GLY A 117 3.77 5.29 -6.92
C GLY A 117 5.20 4.83 -7.25
N LEU A 118 5.90 4.19 -6.31
CA LEU A 118 7.21 3.59 -6.54
C LEU A 118 7.07 2.09 -6.77
N THR A 119 7.71 1.59 -7.83
CA THR A 119 7.78 0.16 -8.18
C THR A 119 9.16 -0.42 -7.89
N GLY A 120 9.21 -1.63 -7.36
CA GLY A 120 10.46 -2.34 -7.09
C GLY A 120 10.25 -3.80 -6.68
N SER A 121 11.33 -4.44 -6.24
CA SER A 121 11.26 -5.79 -5.66
C SER A 121 10.71 -5.78 -4.23
N LEU A 122 10.36 -6.95 -3.71
CA LEU A 122 9.99 -7.14 -2.31
C LEU A 122 11.03 -6.54 -1.36
N GLN A 123 12.33 -6.75 -1.62
CA GLN A 123 13.41 -6.20 -0.80
C GLN A 123 13.44 -4.67 -0.80
N GLN A 124 13.18 -4.05 -1.94
CA GLN A 124 13.23 -2.59 -2.07
C GLN A 124 12.01 -1.92 -1.44
N MET A 125 10.84 -2.54 -1.57
CA MET A 125 9.56 -1.93 -1.22
C MET A 125 9.06 -2.32 0.17
N VAL A 126 9.17 -3.59 0.53
CA VAL A 126 8.62 -4.16 1.77
C VAL A 126 9.70 -4.33 2.82
N PHE A 127 10.80 -5.02 2.49
CA PHE A 127 11.94 -5.19 3.41
C PHE A 127 12.94 -4.03 3.35
N SER A 128 12.44 -2.84 3.05
CA SER A 128 13.26 -1.64 2.96
C SER A 128 13.87 -1.35 4.34
N PRO A 129 15.10 -0.79 4.40
CA PRO A 129 15.72 -0.41 5.67
C PRO A 129 14.84 0.52 6.52
N GLN A 130 14.03 1.34 5.86
CA GLN A 130 13.10 2.27 6.50
C GLN A 130 11.97 1.52 7.22
N ASN A 131 11.33 0.55 6.58
CA ASN A 131 10.27 -0.27 7.19
C ASN A 131 10.84 -1.10 8.35
N LEU A 132 12.01 -1.71 8.16
CA LEU A 132 12.66 -2.49 9.22
C LEU A 132 13.04 -1.62 10.42
N GLN A 133 13.53 -0.40 10.20
CA GLN A 133 13.81 0.55 11.27
C GLN A 133 12.54 0.99 11.99
N HIS A 134 11.45 1.25 11.25
CA HIS A 134 10.16 1.60 11.81
C HIS A 134 9.62 0.48 12.72
N LEU A 135 9.69 -0.77 12.25
CA LEU A 135 9.28 -1.93 13.04
C LEU A 135 10.08 -2.08 14.34
N ARG A 136 11.40 -1.86 14.30
CA ARG A 136 12.21 -1.90 15.52
C ARG A 136 11.85 -0.79 16.51
N ALA A 137 11.43 0.38 16.02
CA ALA A 137 11.10 1.53 16.86
C ALA A 137 9.65 1.48 17.40
N HIS A 138 8.71 0.95 16.61
CA HIS A 138 7.27 1.07 16.88
C HIS A 138 6.56 -0.29 17.07
N GLY A 139 7.24 -1.39 16.80
CA GLY A 139 6.74 -2.75 17.02
C GLY A 139 5.77 -3.27 15.95
N SER A 140 5.10 -2.40 15.20
CA SER A 140 4.19 -2.80 14.12
C SER A 140 4.12 -1.79 12.98
N LEU A 141 3.73 -2.26 11.81
CA LEU A 141 3.46 -1.44 10.64
C LEU A 141 2.37 -2.13 9.80
N GLN A 142 1.40 -1.35 9.33
CA GLN A 142 0.41 -1.80 8.35
C GLN A 142 0.52 -0.92 7.11
N ALA A 143 0.48 -1.55 5.95
CA ALA A 143 0.56 -0.86 4.66
C ALA A 143 -0.14 -1.66 3.57
N GLU A 144 -0.60 -0.98 2.54
CA GLU A 144 -1.17 -1.61 1.35
C GLU A 144 -0.17 -1.53 0.19
N TYR A 145 -0.08 -2.61 -0.56
CA TYR A 145 0.81 -2.76 -1.71
C TYR A 145 0.02 -3.20 -2.92
N GLN A 146 0.48 -2.81 -4.10
CA GLN A 146 -0.01 -3.38 -5.35
C GLN A 146 1.01 -4.36 -5.89
N LEU A 147 0.52 -5.50 -6.38
CA LEU A 147 1.34 -6.60 -6.84
C LEU A 147 0.95 -7.02 -8.25
N GLY A 148 1.92 -7.04 -9.15
CA GLY A 148 1.68 -7.45 -10.53
C GLY A 148 2.96 -7.88 -11.24
N SER A 149 2.82 -8.13 -12.54
CA SER A 149 3.95 -8.26 -13.44
C SER A 149 4.08 -6.98 -14.27
N LEU A 150 5.31 -6.59 -14.59
CA LEU A 150 5.59 -5.46 -15.50
C LEU A 150 4.97 -5.66 -16.90
N THR A 151 4.64 -6.90 -17.26
CA THR A 151 3.98 -7.24 -18.53
C THR A 151 2.45 -7.18 -18.46
N THR A 152 1.88 -7.02 -17.27
CA THR A 152 0.44 -7.00 -17.03
C THR A 152 -0.03 -5.55 -16.87
N ASP A 153 -1.22 -5.26 -17.40
CA ASP A 153 -1.90 -3.99 -17.20
C ASP A 153 -1.95 -3.63 -15.70
N PRO A 154 -1.50 -2.42 -15.28
CA PRO A 154 -1.61 -1.93 -13.91
C PRO A 154 -2.99 -2.08 -13.29
N ASP A 155 -4.06 -1.97 -14.09
CA ASP A 155 -5.44 -2.11 -13.60
C ASP A 155 -5.79 -3.55 -13.17
N GLN A 156 -4.96 -4.54 -13.54
CA GLN A 156 -5.11 -5.94 -13.13
C GLN A 156 -4.20 -6.32 -11.95
N TRP A 157 -3.46 -5.36 -11.39
CA TRP A 157 -2.60 -5.64 -10.25
C TRP A 157 -3.44 -5.95 -9.00
N ARG A 158 -2.95 -6.87 -8.20
CA ARG A 158 -3.61 -7.29 -6.95
C ARG A 158 -3.31 -6.30 -5.85
N ASN A 159 -4.30 -5.99 -5.03
CA ASN A 159 -4.12 -5.17 -3.83
C ASN A 159 -3.85 -6.10 -2.66
N LEU A 160 -2.73 -5.90 -1.98
CA LEU A 160 -2.32 -6.69 -0.82
C LEU A 160 -2.30 -5.81 0.44
N GLY A 161 -3.02 -6.24 1.46
CA GLY A 161 -2.87 -5.71 2.80
C GLY A 161 -1.68 -6.40 3.46
N MET A 162 -0.71 -5.63 3.92
CA MET A 162 0.48 -6.11 4.61
C MET A 162 0.46 -5.69 6.07
N GLU A 163 0.46 -6.68 6.95
CA GLU A 163 0.68 -6.50 8.37
C GLU A 163 2.10 -6.95 8.73
N MET A 164 2.81 -6.11 9.45
CA MET A 164 4.19 -6.35 9.84
C MET A 164 4.31 -6.14 11.35
N GLN A 165 4.98 -7.08 12.02
CA GLN A 165 5.10 -7.07 13.48
C GLN A 165 6.52 -7.45 13.91
N LEU A 166 7.02 -6.76 14.94
CA LEU A 166 8.23 -7.13 15.65
C LEU A 166 7.89 -8.26 16.63
N LEU A 167 8.58 -9.38 16.50
CA LEU A 167 8.46 -10.50 17.42
C LEU A 167 9.41 -10.28 18.58
N THR A 168 8.91 -10.34 19.80
CA THR A 168 9.69 -10.13 21.02
C THR A 168 9.55 -11.30 21.98
N THR A 169 10.54 -11.47 22.85
CA THR A 169 10.39 -12.32 24.04
C THR A 169 9.44 -11.66 25.04
N VAL A 170 9.01 -12.42 26.06
CA VAL A 170 8.27 -11.88 27.21
C VAL A 170 9.04 -10.76 27.93
N ALA A 171 10.37 -10.74 27.82
CA ALA A 171 11.24 -9.69 28.36
C ALA A 171 11.38 -8.47 27.42
N GLY A 172 10.68 -8.44 26.28
CA GLY A 172 10.73 -7.35 25.30
C GLY A 172 11.96 -7.39 24.37
N THR A 173 12.77 -8.45 24.40
CA THR A 173 13.93 -8.58 23.51
C THR A 173 13.47 -8.96 22.11
N ALA A 174 13.90 -8.23 21.07
CA ALA A 174 13.57 -8.54 19.68
C ALA A 174 14.14 -9.91 19.26
N LEU A 175 13.27 -10.80 18.81
CA LEU A 175 13.60 -12.12 18.27
C LEU A 175 13.62 -12.14 16.74
N GLY A 176 12.82 -11.29 16.11
CA GLY A 176 12.67 -11.25 14.66
C GLY A 176 11.50 -10.37 14.25
N MET A 177 11.06 -10.50 13.00
CA MET A 177 9.93 -9.77 12.45
C MET A 177 9.07 -10.72 11.63
N ALA A 178 7.75 -10.60 11.75
CA ALA A 178 6.78 -11.33 10.94
C ALA A 178 6.11 -10.37 9.96
N PHE A 179 5.93 -10.83 8.72
CA PHE A 179 5.22 -10.12 7.66
C PHE A 179 4.11 -11.05 7.17
N HIS A 180 2.91 -10.51 7.09
CA HIS A 180 1.70 -11.22 6.69
C HIS A 180 1.00 -10.42 5.60
N ALA A 181 0.97 -10.96 4.39
CA ALA A 181 0.30 -10.35 3.25
C ALA A 181 -0.96 -11.12 2.90
N ARG A 182 -2.08 -10.41 2.89
CA ARG A 182 -3.40 -10.90 2.51
C ARG A 182 -3.86 -10.23 1.23
N ASP A 183 -4.46 -11.01 0.33
CA ASP A 183 -5.13 -10.45 -0.84
C ASP A 183 -6.42 -9.74 -0.40
N VAL A 184 -6.48 -8.44 -0.71
CA VAL A 184 -7.61 -7.55 -0.41
C VAL A 184 -8.22 -6.96 -1.68
N SER A 185 -7.88 -7.50 -2.86
CA SER A 185 -8.44 -7.05 -4.15
C SER A 185 -9.97 -7.11 -4.17
N LEU A 186 -10.58 -8.09 -3.52
CA LEU A 186 -12.04 -8.23 -3.49
C LEU A 186 -12.70 -7.15 -2.63
N GLU A 187 -12.13 -6.87 -1.45
CA GLU A 187 -12.58 -5.80 -0.56
C GLU A 187 -12.45 -4.44 -1.25
N TRP A 188 -11.32 -4.20 -1.90
CA TRP A 188 -11.10 -3.01 -2.72
C TRP A 188 -12.12 -2.88 -3.86
N GLY A 189 -12.40 -3.95 -4.60
CA GLY A 189 -13.40 -3.93 -5.67
C GLY A 189 -14.81 -3.61 -5.18
N ARG A 190 -15.17 -4.06 -3.98
CA ARG A 190 -16.47 -3.73 -3.35
C ARG A 190 -16.53 -2.27 -2.93
N GLU A 191 -15.47 -1.76 -2.31
CA GLU A 191 -15.39 -0.36 -1.90
C GLU A 191 -15.50 0.57 -3.10
N GLN A 192 -14.78 0.26 -4.19
CA GLN A 192 -14.88 1.01 -5.45
C GLN A 192 -16.31 1.02 -5.99
N GLN A 193 -16.97 -0.13 -6.03
CA GLN A 193 -18.35 -0.23 -6.50
C GLN A 193 -19.32 0.60 -5.63
N LEU A 194 -19.09 0.67 -4.33
CA LEU A 194 -19.89 1.50 -3.42
C LEU A 194 -19.68 2.99 -3.69
N GLN A 195 -18.44 3.41 -3.93
CA GLN A 195 -18.12 4.79 -4.28
C GLN A 195 -18.74 5.20 -5.62
N ASP A 196 -18.65 4.36 -6.65
CA ASP A 196 -19.25 4.65 -7.95
C ASP A 196 -20.78 4.85 -7.84
N ARG A 197 -21.45 3.98 -7.08
CA ARG A 197 -22.89 4.12 -6.80
C ARG A 197 -23.20 5.37 -6.00
N HIS A 198 -22.34 5.76 -5.07
CA HIS A 198 -22.52 6.97 -4.29
C HIS A 198 -22.48 8.21 -5.21
N ILE A 199 -21.51 8.29 -6.11
CA ILE A 199 -21.39 9.36 -7.10
C ILE A 199 -22.64 9.41 -8.00
N GLU A 200 -23.10 8.25 -8.49
CA GLU A 200 -24.30 8.17 -9.33
C GLU A 200 -25.55 8.69 -8.59
N LEU A 201 -25.72 8.29 -7.33
CA LEU A 201 -26.84 8.74 -6.50
C LEU A 201 -26.78 10.24 -6.22
N GLU A 202 -25.60 10.80 -5.95
CA GLU A 202 -25.44 12.25 -5.78
C GLU A 202 -25.83 13.01 -7.04
N GLN A 203 -25.42 12.52 -8.21
CA GLN A 203 -25.79 13.13 -9.49
C GLN A 203 -27.30 13.08 -9.74
N ALA A 204 -27.93 11.93 -9.52
CA ALA A 204 -29.38 11.77 -9.65
C ALA A 204 -30.15 12.69 -8.69
N TYR A 205 -29.67 12.81 -7.45
CA TYR A 205 -30.27 13.71 -6.46
C TYR A 205 -30.18 15.19 -6.87
N GLN A 206 -29.05 15.61 -7.42
CA GLN A 206 -28.90 16.99 -7.94
C GLN A 206 -29.85 17.27 -9.10
N GLN A 207 -30.01 16.32 -10.02
CA GLN A 207 -30.95 16.45 -11.14
C GLN A 207 -32.40 16.55 -10.66
N LEU A 208 -32.80 15.72 -9.69
CA LEU A 208 -34.14 15.77 -9.11
C LEU A 208 -34.41 17.13 -8.47
N LYS A 209 -33.44 17.65 -7.71
CA LYS A 209 -33.55 18.96 -7.06
C LYS A 209 -33.71 20.09 -8.08
N GLN A 210 -32.97 20.03 -9.19
CA GLN A 210 -33.10 21.00 -10.28
C GLN A 210 -34.48 20.93 -10.94
N ALA A 211 -34.98 19.73 -11.24
CA ALA A 211 -36.30 19.52 -11.82
C ALA A 211 -37.41 20.03 -10.88
N GLN A 212 -37.31 19.76 -9.58
CA GLN A 212 -38.26 20.27 -8.59
C GLN A 212 -38.26 21.81 -8.53
N ALA A 213 -37.08 22.44 -8.58
CA ALA A 213 -36.98 23.89 -8.60
C ALA A 213 -37.61 24.51 -9.86
N GLN A 214 -37.42 23.88 -11.02
CA GLN A 214 -38.04 24.31 -12.28
C GLN A 214 -39.56 24.17 -12.27
N LEU A 215 -40.08 23.07 -11.72
CA LEU A 215 -41.54 22.87 -11.56
C LEU A 215 -42.16 23.91 -10.63
N LEU A 216 -41.54 24.17 -9.47
CA LEU A 216 -42.00 25.22 -8.56
C LEU A 216 -42.00 26.60 -9.24
N GLN A 217 -41.00 26.86 -10.08
CA GLN A 217 -40.92 28.11 -10.83
C GLN A 217 -42.02 28.19 -11.91
N SER A 218 -42.30 27.10 -12.63
CA SER A 218 -43.35 27.09 -13.65
C SER A 218 -44.75 27.22 -13.03
N GLU A 219 -45.02 26.54 -11.92
CA GLU A 219 -46.26 26.70 -11.14
C GLU A 219 -46.45 28.13 -10.67
N LYS A 220 -45.40 28.75 -10.12
CA LYS A 220 -45.45 30.15 -9.68
C LYS A 220 -45.77 31.10 -10.84
N MET A 221 -45.18 30.88 -12.01
CA MET A 221 -45.44 31.71 -13.19
C MET A 221 -46.85 31.48 -13.76
N ALA A 222 -47.34 30.23 -13.73
CA ALA A 222 -48.68 29.88 -14.17
C ALA A 222 -49.78 30.41 -13.23
N SER A 223 -49.50 30.54 -11.92
CA SER A 223 -50.46 31.06 -10.94
C SER A 223 -50.59 32.59 -10.94
N ILE A 224 -49.72 33.31 -11.64
CA ILE A 224 -49.71 34.79 -11.72
C ILE A 224 -50.39 35.31 -13.00
N GLY A 225 -50.49 34.48 -14.05
CA GLY A 225 -51.21 34.79 -15.30
C GLY A 225 -52.69 34.49 -15.21
#